data_AF-A0A848DRA8-F1
#
_entry.id   AF-A0A848DRA8-F1
#
_cell.length_a   1.000
_cell.length_b   1.000
_cell.length_c   1.000
_cell.angle_alpha   90.00
_cell.angle_beta   90.00
_cell.angle_gamma   90.00
#
_symmetry.space_group_name_H-M   'P 1'
#
loop_
_entity.id
_entity.type
_entity.pdbx_description
1 polymer ?
#
loop_
_entity_poly.entity_id
_entity_poly.type
_entity_poly.pdbx_seq_one_letter_code
_entity_poly.pdbx_strand_id
1 'polypeptide(L)'
;MGGSSRYDRERPPLSADVAAEARAYSIIAELLVDYRDEVIGDREVAMNLSNLLHGAAIELNNGRAIPLGIRRAVRGLADALRESMDPNTRTS
;
A
#
# COMPACT_ATOMS: atom_id res chain seq x y z
N MET A 1 23.06 -1.92 29.67
CA MET A 1 23.74 -1.78 28.38
C MET A 1 22.75 -2.14 27.30
N GLY A 2 22.58 -1.28 26.29
CA GLY A 2 21.57 -1.39 25.24
C GLY A 2 21.26 0.00 24.72
N GLY A 3 22.17 0.52 23.90
CA GLY A 3 22.16 1.90 23.44
C GLY A 3 20.90 2.23 22.66
N SER A 4 20.06 3.08 23.23
CA SER A 4 19.05 3.83 22.48
C SER A 4 19.80 4.68 21.47
N SER A 5 19.82 4.21 20.22
CA SER A 5 20.53 4.83 19.12
C SER A 5 20.16 6.31 19.07
N ARG A 6 21.16 7.19 19.23
CA ARG A 6 20.99 8.65 19.23
C ARG A 6 20.45 9.16 17.88
N TYR A 7 20.44 8.30 16.87
CA TYR A 7 19.94 8.54 15.52
C TYR A 7 18.43 8.28 15.35
N ASP A 8 17.75 7.71 16.35
CA ASP A 8 16.30 7.43 16.27
C ASP A 8 15.44 8.64 16.68
N ARG A 9 16.05 9.68 17.26
CA ARG A 9 15.36 10.77 17.95
C ARG A 9 15.09 12.01 17.08
N GLU A 10 15.70 12.13 15.90
CA GLU A 10 15.65 13.34 15.06
C GLU A 10 15.02 13.09 13.70
N ARG A 11 14.05 12.18 13.64
CA ARG A 11 13.30 11.99 12.41
C ARG A 11 12.19 13.05 12.35
N PRO A 12 12.25 14.02 11.43
CA PRO A 12 11.20 15.01 11.32
C PRO A 12 9.85 14.29 11.10
N PRO A 13 8.76 14.80 11.70
CA PRO A 13 7.45 14.20 11.53
C PRO A 13 7.14 14.09 10.04
N LEU A 14 6.64 12.92 9.61
CA LEU A 14 6.23 12.71 8.23
C LEU A 14 5.24 13.82 7.83
N SER A 15 5.39 14.35 6.62
CA SER A 15 4.35 15.19 6.05
C SER A 15 3.02 14.42 6.02
N ALA A 16 1.91 15.10 6.26
CA ALA A 16 0.57 14.51 6.25
C ALA A 16 0.30 13.69 4.98
N ASP A 17 0.80 14.15 3.83
CA ASP A 17 0.66 13.47 2.53
C ASP A 17 1.32 12.09 2.52
N VAL A 18 2.53 11.95 3.07
CA VAL A 18 3.25 10.67 3.16
C VAL A 18 2.55 9.71 4.12
N ALA A 19 2.01 10.22 5.22
CA ALA A 19 1.24 9.40 6.16
C ALA A 19 -0.13 8.97 5.58
N ALA A 20 -0.72 9.77 4.70
CA ALA A 20 -1.92 9.40 3.96
C ALA A 20 -1.61 8.34 2.90
N GLU A 21 -0.49 8.50 2.17
CA GLU A 21 -0.03 7.54 1.17
C GLU A 21 0.27 6.17 1.81
N ALA A 22 1.00 6.14 2.93
CA ALA A 22 1.29 4.90 3.65
C ALA A 22 0.00 4.17 4.08
N ARG A 23 -1.00 4.91 4.58
CA ARG A 23 -2.30 4.35 4.94
C ARG A 23 -3.05 3.80 3.73
N ALA A 24 -3.01 4.49 2.60
CA ALA A 24 -3.65 4.01 1.38
C ALA A 24 -3.04 2.67 0.92
N TYR A 25 -1.71 2.52 1.03
CA TYR A 25 -1.02 1.29 0.64
C TYR A 25 -1.43 0.11 1.54
N SER A 26 -1.53 0.34 2.85
CA SER A 26 -2.04 -0.67 3.79
C SER A 26 -3.47 -1.09 3.47
N ILE A 27 -4.37 -0.14 3.21
CA ILE A 27 -5.77 -0.42 2.88
C ILE A 27 -5.86 -1.25 1.58
N ILE A 28 -5.13 -0.87 0.53
CA ILE A 28 -5.14 -1.63 -0.73
C ILE A 28 -4.61 -3.05 -0.51
N ALA A 29 -3.59 -3.22 0.32
CA ALA A 29 -3.05 -4.52 0.63
C ALA A 29 -4.02 -5.42 1.41
N GLU A 30 -4.81 -4.84 2.33
CA GLU A 30 -5.89 -5.54 3.05
C GLU A 30 -7.00 -5.97 2.08
N LEU A 31 -7.43 -5.07 1.19
CA LEU A 31 -8.43 -5.38 0.16
C LEU A 31 -7.99 -6.54 -0.75
N LEU A 32 -6.70 -6.63 -1.10
CA LEU A 32 -6.19 -7.75 -1.87
C LEU A 32 -6.25 -9.08 -1.10
N VAL A 33 -6.15 -9.08 0.22
CA VAL A 33 -6.26 -10.30 1.02
C VAL A 33 -7.72 -10.74 1.10
N ASP A 34 -8.63 -9.80 1.31
CA ASP A 34 -10.05 -10.03 1.54
C ASP A 34 -10.80 -10.37 0.25
N TYR A 35 -10.48 -9.69 -0.87
CA TYR A 35 -11.15 -9.81 -2.16
C TYR A 35 -10.29 -10.49 -3.23
N ARG A 36 -9.25 -11.25 -2.86
CA ARG A 36 -8.34 -11.90 -3.84
C ARG A 36 -9.10 -12.65 -4.92
N ASP A 37 -10.12 -13.43 -4.57
CA ASP A 37 -10.81 -14.32 -5.50
C ASP A 37 -11.69 -13.53 -6.50
N GLU A 38 -11.99 -12.26 -6.21
CA GLU A 38 -12.75 -11.34 -7.07
C GLU A 38 -11.87 -10.42 -7.92
N VAL A 39 -10.63 -10.16 -7.48
CA VAL A 39 -9.74 -9.14 -8.07
C VAL A 39 -8.54 -9.76 -8.77
N ILE A 40 -7.89 -10.74 -8.14
CA ILE A 40 -6.70 -11.42 -8.66
C ILE A 40 -6.94 -12.93 -8.54
N GLY A 41 -7.38 -13.55 -9.65
CA GLY A 41 -7.68 -14.98 -9.69
C GLY A 41 -6.52 -15.91 -9.31
N ASP A 42 -5.29 -15.38 -9.24
CA ASP A 42 -4.13 -16.06 -8.68
C ASP A 42 -3.84 -15.61 -7.24
N ARG A 43 -4.04 -16.53 -6.29
CA ARG A 43 -3.83 -16.31 -4.86
C ARG A 43 -2.38 -15.98 -4.50
N GLU A 44 -1.41 -16.61 -5.15
CA GLU A 44 0.01 -16.39 -4.85
C GLU A 44 0.44 -14.98 -5.28
N VAL A 45 -0.06 -14.54 -6.44
CA VAL A 45 0.14 -13.17 -6.92
C VAL A 45 -0.51 -12.15 -5.98
N ALA A 46 -1.74 -12.39 -5.53
CA ALA A 46 -2.43 -11.49 -4.59
C ALA A 46 -1.67 -11.31 -3.27
N MET A 47 -1.16 -12.41 -2.71
CA MET A 47 -0.37 -12.40 -1.48
C MET A 47 0.96 -11.66 -1.65
N ASN A 48 1.69 -11.93 -2.74
CA ASN A 48 2.95 -11.25 -3.02
C ASN A 48 2.77 -9.74 -3.20
N LEU A 49 1.68 -9.33 -3.85
CA LEU A 49 1.34 -7.92 -4.04
C LEU A 49 0.95 -7.25 -2.72
N SER A 50 0.15 -7.91 -1.89
CA SER A 50 -0.20 -7.42 -0.54
C SER A 50 1.05 -7.19 0.33
N ASN A 51 1.98 -8.15 0.32
CA ASN A 51 3.24 -8.05 1.05
C ASN A 51 4.10 -6.88 0.55
N LEU A 52 4.18 -6.68 -0.77
CA LEU A 52 4.92 -5.56 -1.37
C LEU A 52 4.34 -4.21 -0.95
N LEU A 53 3.02 -4.08 -0.95
CA LEU A 53 2.32 -2.86 -0.53
C LEU A 53 2.52 -2.57 0.97
N HIS A 54 2.46 -3.61 1.82
CA HIS A 54 2.78 -3.48 3.25
C HIS A 54 4.22 -3.02 3.47
N GLY A 55 5.19 -3.62 2.76
CA GLY A 55 6.59 -3.21 2.83
C GLY A 55 6.76 -1.74 2.42
N ALA A 56 6.12 -1.33 1.33
CA ALA A 56 6.15 0.06 0.87
C ALA A 56 5.50 1.04 1.87
N ALA A 57 4.39 0.67 2.51
CA ALA A 57 3.77 1.45 3.57
C ALA A 57 4.70 1.61 4.79
N ILE A 58 5.39 0.55 5.18
CA ILE A 58 6.40 0.59 6.26
C ILE A 58 7.54 1.54 5.88
N GLU A 59 8.06 1.46 4.66
CA GLU A 59 9.13 2.36 4.20
C GLU A 59 8.68 3.83 4.16
N LEU A 60 7.43 4.13 3.76
CA LEU A 60 6.86 5.49 3.83
C LEU A 60 6.65 5.97 5.27
N ASN A 61 6.21 5.11 6.18
CA ASN A 61 6.14 5.45 7.60
C ASN A 61 7.55 5.67 8.19
N ASN A 62 8.51 4.91 7.70
CA ASN A 62 9.94 5.13 7.88
C ASN A 62 10.49 6.25 6.98
N GLY A 63 9.60 7.04 6.35
CA GLY A 63 9.81 8.19 5.43
C GLY A 63 11.04 8.09 4.56
N ARG A 64 11.23 6.89 4.05
CA ARG A 64 12.04 6.61 2.88
C ARG A 64 11.13 6.79 1.67
N ALA A 65 11.69 7.36 0.62
CA ALA A 65 10.97 7.52 -0.63
C ALA A 65 10.83 6.16 -1.32
N ILE A 66 9.65 5.89 -1.86
CA ILE A 66 9.43 4.73 -2.73
C ILE A 66 9.62 5.15 -4.20
N PRO A 67 10.13 4.29 -5.08
CA PRO A 67 10.21 4.58 -6.51
C PRO A 67 8.89 5.04 -7.13
N LEU A 68 8.96 6.04 -8.02
CA LEU A 68 7.78 6.59 -8.72
C LEU A 68 7.01 5.53 -9.53
N GLY A 69 7.70 4.53 -10.05
CA GLY A 69 7.07 3.40 -10.75
C GLY A 69 6.11 2.62 -9.85
N ILE A 70 6.49 2.40 -8.57
CA ILE A 70 5.62 1.74 -7.59
C ILE A 70 4.41 2.61 -7.31
N ARG A 71 4.59 3.92 -7.08
CA ARG A 71 3.47 4.86 -6.88
C ARG A 71 2.44 4.82 -8.01
N ARG A 72 2.91 4.79 -9.26
CA ARG A 72 2.05 4.69 -10.44
C ARG A 72 1.32 3.36 -10.50
N ALA A 73 2.01 2.25 -10.19
CA ALA A 73 1.41 0.93 -10.15
C ALA A 73 0.32 0.82 -9.08
N VAL A 74 0.58 1.31 -7.86
CA VAL A 74 -0.42 1.32 -6.77
C VAL A 74 -1.64 2.16 -7.15
N ARG A 75 -1.44 3.32 -7.79
CA ARG A 75 -2.56 4.14 -8.27
C ARG A 75 -3.40 3.41 -9.32
N GLY A 76 -2.76 2.81 -10.32
CA GLY A 76 -3.48 2.03 -11.34
C GLY A 76 -4.23 0.83 -10.76
N LEU A 77 -3.64 0.15 -9.76
CA LEU A 77 -4.30 -0.92 -9.01
C LEU A 77 -5.52 -0.40 -8.24
N ALA A 78 -5.40 0.73 -7.55
CA ALA A 78 -6.51 1.34 -6.83
C ALA A 78 -7.67 1.73 -7.76
N ASP A 79 -7.35 2.27 -8.93
CA ASP A 79 -8.34 2.61 -9.95
C ASP A 79 -9.05 1.35 -10.48
N ALA A 80 -8.31 0.27 -10.73
CA ALA A 80 -8.88 -1.02 -11.16
C ALA A 80 -9.78 -1.68 -10.09
N LEU A 81 -9.33 -1.66 -8.82
CA LEU A 81 -10.12 -2.12 -7.67
C LEU A 81 -11.43 -1.33 -7.55
N ARG A 82 -11.35 -0.02 -7.73
CA ARG A 82 -12.53 0.83 -7.69
C ARG A 82 -13.52 0.46 -8.79
N GLU A 83 -13.05 0.22 -10.01
CA GLU A 83 -13.89 -0.17 -11.15
C GLU A 83 -14.55 -1.55 -10.93
N SER A 84 -13.83 -2.51 -10.36
CA SER A 84 -14.38 -3.86 -10.09
C SER A 84 -15.39 -3.89 -8.94
N MET A 85 -15.20 -3.01 -7.95
CA MET A 85 -16.08 -2.88 -6.80
C MET A 85 -17.26 -1.92 -7.05
N ASP A 86 -17.27 -1.15 -8.14
CA ASP A 86 -18.39 -0.27 -8.48
C ASP A 86 -19.63 -1.13 -8.81
N PRO A 87 -20.73 -1.00 -8.06
CA PRO A 87 -21.95 -1.76 -8.34
C PRO A 87 -22.63 -1.35 -9.66
N ASN A 88 -22.33 -0.17 -10.20
CA ASN A 88 -22.96 0.32 -11.44
C ASN A 88 -22.34 -0.23 -12.73
N THR A 89 -21.16 -0.87 -12.65
CA THR A 89 -20.49 -1.46 -13.83
C THR A 89 -20.94 -2.90 -14.10
N ARG A 90 -21.68 -3.55 -13.18
CA ARG A 90 -22.17 -4.94 -13.32
C ARG A 90 -23.51 -5.09 -14.05
N THR A 91 -24.14 -3.99 -14.47
CA THR A 91 -25.51 -3.95 -15.03
C THR A 91 -25.58 -3.64 -16.53
N SER A 92 -24.50 -3.79 -17.30
CA SER A 92 -24.52 -3.65 -18.78
C SER A 92 -24.26 -4.97 -19.50
#